data_AF-A0A7C0XCQ7-F1
#
_entry.id   AF-A0A7C0XCQ7-F1
#
_cell.length_a   1.000
_cell.length_b   1.000
_cell.length_c   1.000
_cell.angle_alpha   90.00
_cell.angle_beta   90.00
_cell.angle_gamma   90.00
#
_symmetry.space_group_name_H-M   'P 1'
#
loop_
_entity.id
_entity.type
_entity.pdbx_description
1 polymer ?
#
loop_
_entity_poly.entity_id
_entity_poly.type
_entity_poly.pdbx_seq_one_letter_code
_entity_poly.pdbx_strand_id
1 'polypeptide(L)'
;MKGKWFYSVFAVILLIYFVYLNFFLPVQGQNTVIVRKGELARDVAVKLKEKGIIERPDLFVSLAKLLALGDDLKSGLYSLKKNLPELRLLLYLALQSKGGRLIRVRILEGWELKKIASELSYRLGVDSLRFLRLASDTLFIRELRAQYPEIDSPPSLEGYILPDTYKLPWGVGEERLLRYFVGHTVSVWRREFRRDADSLGMSMK
;
A
#
# COMPACT_ATOMS: atom_id res chain seq x y z
N MET A 1 -27.59 49.68 2.52
CA MET A 1 -26.74 48.72 3.28
C MET A 1 -26.80 47.26 2.79
N LYS A 2 -27.76 46.83 1.96
CA LYS A 2 -27.90 45.41 1.56
C LYS A 2 -26.87 44.89 0.54
N GLY A 3 -26.29 45.78 -0.29
CA GLY A 3 -25.35 45.38 -1.34
C GLY A 3 -23.97 44.92 -0.82
N LYS A 4 -23.44 45.53 0.24
CA LYS A 4 -22.11 45.19 0.77
C LYS A 4 -22.05 43.78 1.35
N TRP A 5 -23.13 43.32 1.98
CA TRP A 5 -23.23 41.97 2.54
C TRP A 5 -23.17 40.88 1.46
N PHE A 6 -23.82 41.13 0.31
CA PHE A 6 -23.78 40.19 -0.83
C PHE A 6 -22.36 39.99 -1.37
N TYR A 7 -21.59 41.07 -1.55
CA TYR A 7 -20.18 40.97 -1.99
C TYR A 7 -19.30 40.27 -0.97
N SER A 8 -19.51 40.48 0.33
CA SER A 8 -18.76 39.79 1.38
C SER A 8 -19.05 38.28 1.38
N VAL A 9 -20.32 37.87 1.27
CA VAL A 9 -20.69 36.45 1.19
C VAL A 9 -20.11 35.81 -0.08
N PHE A 10 -20.20 36.50 -1.22
CA PHE A 10 -19.63 36.03 -2.48
C PHE A 10 -18.10 35.86 -2.41
N ALA A 11 -17.39 36.82 -1.79
CA ALA A 11 -15.95 36.73 -1.58
C ALA A 11 -15.55 35.55 -0.68
N VAL A 12 -16.33 35.27 0.37
CA VAL A 12 -16.12 34.10 1.24
C VAL A 12 -16.33 32.79 0.47
N ILE A 13 -17.36 32.71 -0.37
CA ILE A 13 -17.61 31.53 -1.22
C ILE A 13 -16.46 31.33 -2.22
N LEU A 14 -15.99 32.40 -2.87
CA LEU A 14 -14.84 32.33 -3.78
C LEU A 14 -13.56 31.91 -3.06
N LEU A 15 -13.34 32.41 -1.84
CA LEU A 15 -12.21 32.01 -1.01
C LEU A 15 -12.29 30.52 -0.63
N ILE A 16 -13.46 30.04 -0.20
CA ILE A 16 -13.69 28.63 0.10
C ILE A 16 -13.47 27.77 -1.15
N TYR A 17 -13.98 28.21 -2.31
CA TYR A 17 -13.80 27.51 -3.58
C TYR A 17 -12.32 27.49 -4.01
N PHE A 18 -11.61 28.60 -3.87
CA PHE A 18 -10.18 28.68 -4.15
C PHE A 18 -9.36 27.77 -3.23
N VAL A 19 -9.66 27.75 -1.93
CA VAL A 19 -9.04 26.83 -0.96
C VAL A 19 -9.39 25.38 -1.33
N TYR A 20 -10.65 25.10 -1.69
CA TYR A 20 -11.10 23.77 -2.09
C TYR A 20 -10.32 23.26 -3.30
N LEU A 21 -10.21 24.06 -4.36
CA LEU A 21 -9.44 23.72 -5.56
C LEU A 21 -7.95 23.49 -5.22
N ASN A 22 -7.37 24.33 -4.37
CA ASN A 22 -5.94 24.23 -4.05
C ASN A 22 -5.59 23.12 -3.05
N PHE A 23 -6.51 22.67 -2.19
CA PHE A 23 -6.24 21.62 -1.21
C PHE A 23 -6.79 20.25 -1.60
N PHE A 24 -8.00 20.18 -2.18
CA PHE A 24 -8.74 18.91 -2.38
C PHE A 24 -8.61 18.31 -3.78
N LEU A 25 -7.97 18.98 -4.74
CA LEU A 25 -7.64 18.34 -6.02
C LEU A 25 -6.70 17.11 -5.84
N PRO A 26 -6.71 16.13 -6.75
CA PRO A 26 -5.80 15.01 -6.67
C PRO A 26 -4.34 15.45 -6.87
N VAL A 27 -3.48 15.00 -5.95
CA VAL A 27 -2.03 15.29 -5.88
C VAL A 27 -1.21 14.48 -6.92
N GLN A 28 -1.88 13.68 -7.75
CA GLN A 28 -1.26 12.76 -8.72
C GLN A 28 -0.45 13.49 -9.80
N GLY A 29 0.80 13.08 -10.01
CA GLY A 29 1.67 13.63 -11.05
C GLY A 29 2.72 12.63 -11.56
N GLN A 30 3.54 13.03 -12.53
CA GLN A 30 4.41 12.08 -13.22
C GLN A 30 5.62 11.62 -12.40
N ASN A 31 5.97 12.34 -11.33
CA ASN A 31 7.15 12.01 -10.52
C ASN A 31 6.79 10.95 -9.48
N THR A 32 7.55 9.86 -9.48
CA THR A 32 7.30 8.74 -8.57
C THR A 32 8.28 8.79 -7.39
N VAL A 33 7.78 8.65 -6.17
CA VAL A 33 8.58 8.65 -4.93
C VAL A 33 8.21 7.45 -4.08
N ILE A 34 9.22 6.74 -3.61
CA ILE A 34 9.06 5.63 -2.67
C ILE A 34 9.28 6.18 -1.27
N VAL A 35 8.33 5.96 -0.36
CA VAL A 35 8.49 6.15 1.07
C VAL A 35 8.57 4.77 1.72
N ARG A 36 9.68 4.48 2.38
CA ARG A 36 9.90 3.20 3.07
C ARG A 36 9.26 3.23 4.45
N LYS A 37 8.94 2.05 4.97
CA LYS A 37 8.43 1.92 6.34
C LYS A 37 9.51 2.37 7.33
N GLY A 38 9.13 3.25 8.26
CA GLY A 38 10.05 3.79 9.28
C GLY A 38 11.05 4.82 8.75
N GLU A 39 10.86 5.31 7.52
CA GLU A 39 11.69 6.37 6.97
C GLU A 39 11.29 7.73 7.57
N LEU A 40 12.28 8.53 7.97
CA LEU A 40 12.03 9.78 8.67
C LEU A 40 11.64 10.89 7.70
N ALA A 41 10.85 11.85 8.16
CA ALA A 41 10.43 13.00 7.34
C ALA A 41 11.61 13.76 6.69
N ARG A 42 12.78 13.79 7.33
CA ARG A 42 14.00 14.40 6.78
C ARG A 42 14.50 13.67 5.53
N ASP A 43 14.52 12.34 5.55
CA ASP A 43 15.03 11.52 4.45
C ASP A 43 14.05 11.56 3.28
N VAL A 44 12.75 11.60 3.59
CA VAL A 44 11.69 11.85 2.61
C VAL A 44 11.83 13.25 1.98
N ALA A 45 12.08 14.29 2.77
CA ALA A 45 12.24 15.66 2.26
C ALA A 45 13.41 15.79 1.26
N VAL A 46 14.54 15.14 1.53
CA VAL A 46 15.69 15.12 0.61
C VAL A 46 15.29 14.51 -0.74
N LYS A 47 14.67 13.32 -0.75
CA LYS A 47 14.22 12.67 -1.99
C LYS A 47 13.19 13.50 -2.76
N LEU A 48 12.30 14.18 -2.04
CA LEU A 48 11.30 15.07 -2.64
C LEU A 48 11.97 16.29 -3.29
N LYS A 49 13.00 16.85 -2.67
CA LYS A 49 13.78 17.97 -3.21
C LYS A 49 14.59 17.57 -4.44
N GLU A 50 15.28 16.43 -4.39
CA GLU A 50 16.04 15.87 -5.53
C GLU A 50 15.17 15.67 -6.77
N LYS A 51 13.91 15.28 -6.57
CA LYS A 51 12.92 15.10 -7.65
C LYS A 51 12.19 16.38 -8.06
N GLY A 52 12.52 17.52 -7.44
CA GLY A 52 11.87 18.82 -7.70
C GLY A 52 10.38 18.82 -7.36
N ILE A 53 9.95 18.01 -6.38
CA ILE A 53 8.56 17.94 -5.94
C ILE A 53 8.27 19.03 -4.91
N ILE A 54 9.26 19.31 -4.05
CA ILE A 54 9.22 20.42 -3.09
C ILE A 54 10.39 21.38 -3.33
N GLU A 55 10.17 22.64 -2.99
CA GLU A 55 11.21 23.66 -3.06
C GLU A 55 11.98 23.76 -1.74
N ARG A 56 11.29 23.66 -0.60
CA ARG A 56 11.86 23.92 0.74
C ARG A 56 11.78 22.68 1.63
N PRO A 57 12.81 21.81 1.64
CA PRO A 57 12.82 20.61 2.48
C PRO A 57 12.76 20.93 3.97
N ASP A 58 13.38 22.04 4.41
CA ASP A 58 13.39 22.43 5.84
C ASP A 58 12.00 22.82 6.35
N LEU A 59 11.17 23.45 5.50
CA LEU A 59 9.78 23.73 5.83
C LEU A 59 8.96 22.45 5.95
N PHE A 60 9.17 21.48 5.04
CA PHE A 60 8.51 20.19 5.12
C PHE A 60 8.82 19.48 6.44
N VAL A 61 10.10 19.44 6.84
CA VAL A 61 10.53 18.80 8.10
C VAL A 61 9.99 19.55 9.32
N SER A 62 10.04 20.88 9.31
CA SER A 62 9.49 21.70 10.39
C SER A 62 7.99 21.49 10.58
N LEU A 63 7.23 21.44 9.48
CA LEU A 63 5.79 21.14 9.51
C LEU A 63 5.52 19.72 10.02
N ALA A 64 6.32 18.75 9.60
CA ALA A 64 6.18 17.36 10.06
C ALA A 64 6.41 17.24 11.57
N LYS A 65 7.38 17.97 12.11
CA LYS A 65 7.61 18.04 13.56
C LYS A 65 6.46 18.76 14.29
N LEU A 66 6.02 19.92 13.78
CA LEU A 66 4.96 20.72 14.39
C LEU A 66 3.63 19.97 14.49
N LEU A 67 3.32 19.16 13.48
CA LEU A 67 2.08 18.37 13.42
C LEU A 67 2.23 16.97 14.07
N ALA A 68 3.39 16.65 14.64
CA ALA A 68 3.72 15.32 15.16
C ALA A 68 3.54 14.18 14.12
N LEU A 69 3.77 14.49 12.84
CA LEU A 69 3.67 13.57 11.70
C LEU A 69 5.05 13.11 11.18
N GLY A 70 6.14 13.53 11.84
CA GLY A 70 7.53 13.29 11.42
C GLY A 70 7.90 11.81 11.22
N ASP A 71 7.33 10.93 12.05
CA ASP A 71 7.59 9.49 12.04
C ASP A 71 6.40 8.68 11.50
N ASP A 72 5.29 9.34 11.18
CA ASP A 72 4.00 8.69 10.88
C ASP A 72 3.64 8.72 9.38
N LEU A 73 4.62 9.07 8.55
CA LEU A 73 4.49 9.04 7.10
C LEU A 73 4.18 7.61 6.62
N LYS A 74 3.13 7.47 5.83
CA LYS A 74 2.70 6.15 5.36
C LYS A 74 3.64 5.66 4.26
N SER A 75 4.15 4.45 4.42
CA SER A 75 4.99 3.81 3.41
C SER A 75 4.20 3.52 2.14
N GLY A 76 4.81 3.72 0.98
CA GLY A 76 4.19 3.42 -0.30
C GLY A 76 4.88 4.07 -1.50
N LEU A 77 4.36 3.76 -2.69
CA LEU A 77 4.78 4.33 -3.96
C LEU A 77 3.86 5.49 -4.35
N TYR A 78 4.32 6.73 -4.24
CA TYR A 78 3.52 7.91 -4.52
C TYR A 78 3.84 8.49 -5.89
N SER A 79 2.80 8.88 -6.61
CA SER A 79 2.88 9.62 -7.87
C SER A 79 2.45 11.05 -7.56
N LEU A 80 3.38 12.00 -7.68
CA LEU A 80 3.27 13.36 -7.15
C LEU A 80 3.49 14.41 -8.24
N LYS A 81 2.69 15.49 -8.21
CA LYS A 81 2.93 16.69 -9.04
C LYS A 81 4.15 17.46 -8.53
N LYS A 82 4.80 18.22 -9.42
CA LYS A 82 5.81 19.19 -9.02
C LYS A 82 5.16 20.38 -8.31
N ASN A 83 5.97 21.11 -7.53
CA ASN A 83 5.60 22.36 -6.88
C ASN A 83 4.33 22.25 -6.02
N LEU A 84 4.20 21.13 -5.31
CA LEU A 84 3.13 20.98 -4.33
C LEU A 84 3.48 21.77 -3.07
N PRO A 85 2.50 22.47 -2.46
CA PRO A 85 2.70 23.07 -1.15
C PRO A 85 3.16 22.02 -0.14
N GLU A 86 4.22 22.32 0.64
CA GLU A 86 4.85 21.35 1.53
C GLU A 86 3.87 20.78 2.55
N LEU A 87 2.98 21.61 3.11
CA LEU A 87 1.92 21.20 4.04
C LEU A 87 0.94 20.21 3.38
N ARG A 88 0.52 20.47 2.14
CA ARG A 88 -0.43 19.61 1.43
C ARG A 88 0.19 18.26 1.12
N LEU A 89 1.46 18.26 0.72
CA LEU A 89 2.19 17.03 0.46
C LEU A 89 2.41 16.23 1.75
N LEU A 90 2.77 16.89 2.85
CA LEU A 90 2.91 16.24 4.15
C LEU A 90 1.61 15.56 4.59
N LEU A 91 0.49 16.29 4.54
CA LEU A 91 -0.82 15.74 4.87
C LEU A 91 -1.21 14.60 3.93
N TYR A 92 -0.89 14.71 2.63
CA TYR A 92 -1.10 13.62 1.67
C TYR A 92 -0.30 12.36 2.05
N LEU A 93 0.98 12.49 2.40
CA LEU A 93 1.83 11.35 2.79
C LEU A 93 1.48 10.78 4.16
N ALA A 94 0.94 11.58 5.08
CA ALA A 94 0.59 11.16 6.43
C ALA A 94 -0.84 10.57 6.55
N LEU A 95 -1.82 11.17 5.86
CA LEU A 95 -3.24 10.82 6.00
C LEU A 95 -3.72 9.78 5.00
N GLN A 96 -2.97 9.52 3.93
CA GLN A 96 -3.42 8.57 2.91
C GLN A 96 -3.31 7.13 3.42
N SER A 97 -4.41 6.68 4.05
CA SER A 97 -4.57 5.36 4.68
C SER A 97 -4.55 4.20 3.69
N LYS A 98 -4.86 4.47 2.42
CA LYS A 98 -4.76 3.52 1.31
C LYS A 98 -3.48 3.84 0.57
N GLY A 99 -2.44 3.09 0.93
CA GLY A 99 -1.06 3.25 0.50
C GLY A 99 -0.91 3.55 -0.99
N GLY A 100 0.22 4.19 -1.31
CA GLY A 100 0.55 4.64 -2.65
C GLY A 100 0.25 3.61 -3.77
N ARG A 101 0.20 4.12 -5.01
CA ARG A 101 -0.14 3.42 -6.26
C ARG A 101 0.01 1.89 -6.18
N LEU A 102 -1.10 1.17 -6.36
CA LEU A 102 -1.09 -0.29 -6.47
C LEU A 102 -0.28 -0.72 -7.70
N ILE A 103 0.61 -1.68 -7.49
CA ILE A 103 1.47 -2.27 -8.52
C ILE A 103 0.83 -3.60 -8.95
N ARG A 104 0.72 -3.79 -10.27
CA ARG A 104 0.27 -5.07 -10.84
C ARG A 104 1.44 -6.06 -10.83
N VAL A 105 1.25 -7.18 -10.18
CA VAL A 105 2.19 -8.31 -10.14
C VAL A 105 1.47 -9.54 -10.67
N ARG A 106 2.03 -10.16 -11.72
CA ARG A 106 1.47 -11.36 -12.32
C ARG A 106 2.26 -12.57 -11.83
N ILE A 107 1.58 -13.52 -11.23
CA ILE A 107 2.10 -14.83 -10.84
C ILE A 107 1.59 -15.84 -11.86
N LEU A 108 2.49 -16.62 -12.45
CA LEU A 108 2.13 -17.62 -13.47
C LEU A 108 2.00 -19.01 -12.86
N GLU A 109 1.28 -19.87 -13.56
CA GLU A 109 1.22 -21.29 -13.26
C GLU A 109 2.61 -21.91 -13.27
N GLY A 110 2.82 -22.88 -12.37
CA GLY A 110 4.10 -23.58 -12.21
C GLY A 110 5.22 -22.75 -11.59
N TRP A 111 4.95 -21.53 -11.12
CA TRP A 111 5.97 -20.76 -10.40
C TRP A 111 6.19 -21.30 -8.99
N GLU A 112 7.45 -21.58 -8.69
CA GLU A 112 7.89 -21.89 -7.33
C GLU A 112 7.80 -20.66 -6.40
N LEU A 113 7.65 -20.86 -5.09
CA LEU A 113 7.68 -19.77 -4.11
C LEU A 113 8.93 -18.90 -4.24
N LYS A 114 10.09 -19.47 -4.58
CA LYS A 114 11.34 -18.72 -4.79
C LYS A 114 11.21 -17.72 -5.93
N LYS A 115 10.55 -18.10 -7.03
CA LYS A 115 10.31 -17.23 -8.17
C LYS A 115 9.31 -16.13 -7.81
N ILE A 116 8.26 -16.49 -7.09
CA ILE A 116 7.27 -15.54 -6.56
C ILE A 116 7.96 -14.51 -5.64
N ALA A 117 8.77 -14.95 -4.68
CA ALA A 117 9.50 -14.09 -3.76
C ALA A 117 10.43 -13.11 -4.49
N SER A 118 11.12 -13.58 -5.53
CA SER A 118 11.98 -12.74 -6.36
C SER A 118 11.19 -11.68 -7.12
N GLU A 119 10.05 -12.05 -7.72
CA GLU A 119 9.19 -11.10 -8.44
C GLU A 119 8.60 -10.03 -7.50
N LEU A 120 8.17 -10.45 -6.30
CA LEU A 120 7.64 -9.55 -5.27
C LEU A 120 8.72 -8.62 -4.73
N SER A 121 9.95 -9.11 -4.55
CA SER A 121 11.07 -8.26 -4.14
C SER A 121 11.36 -7.19 -5.20
N TYR A 122 11.44 -7.61 -6.47
CA TYR A 122 11.72 -6.70 -7.58
C TYR A 122 10.63 -5.63 -7.76
N ARG A 123 9.35 -6.01 -7.73
CA ARG A 123 8.25 -5.08 -8.01
C ARG A 123 7.75 -4.31 -6.79
N LEU A 124 7.73 -4.93 -5.62
CA LEU A 124 7.09 -4.38 -4.43
C LEU A 124 8.09 -3.99 -3.34
N GLY A 125 9.39 -4.28 -3.49
CA GLY A 125 10.39 -4.01 -2.45
C GLY A 125 10.23 -4.90 -1.21
N VAL A 126 9.64 -6.09 -1.37
CA VAL A 126 9.46 -7.09 -0.32
C VAL A 126 10.81 -7.80 -0.04
N ASP A 127 11.06 -8.18 1.21
CA ASP A 127 12.22 -9.02 1.55
C ASP A 127 11.92 -10.47 1.14
N SER A 128 12.56 -10.93 0.06
CA SER A 128 12.36 -12.28 -0.47
C SER A 128 12.79 -13.37 0.52
N LEU A 129 13.84 -13.15 1.32
CA LEU A 129 14.32 -14.13 2.29
C LEU A 129 13.37 -14.24 3.48
N ARG A 130 12.83 -13.11 3.93
CA ARG A 130 11.81 -13.10 4.99
C ARG A 130 10.50 -13.73 4.50
N PHE A 131 10.09 -13.44 3.27
CA PHE A 131 8.90 -14.03 2.66
C PHE A 131 9.02 -15.56 2.59
N LEU A 132 10.15 -16.08 2.07
CA LEU A 132 10.39 -17.53 1.98
C LEU A 132 10.46 -18.19 3.36
N ARG A 133 11.11 -17.55 4.34
CA ARG A 133 11.14 -18.06 5.72
C ARG A 133 9.74 -18.17 6.33
N LEU A 134 8.92 -17.13 6.18
CA LEU A 134 7.54 -17.16 6.66
C LEU A 134 6.68 -18.20 5.93
N ALA A 135 6.89 -18.38 4.62
CA ALA A 135 6.16 -19.35 3.83
C ALA A 135 6.43 -20.81 4.25
N SER A 136 7.51 -21.08 4.97
CA SER A 136 7.85 -22.40 5.54
C SER A 136 7.84 -22.41 7.07
N ASP A 137 7.32 -21.36 7.71
CA ASP A 137 7.29 -21.26 9.17
C ASP A 137 6.08 -22.03 9.73
N THR A 138 6.35 -23.03 10.55
CA THR A 138 5.32 -23.93 11.09
C THR A 138 4.33 -23.24 12.02
N LEU A 139 4.76 -22.22 12.77
CA LEU A 139 3.85 -21.46 13.65
C LEU A 139 2.91 -20.60 12.81
N PHE A 140 3.42 -19.91 11.80
CA PHE A 140 2.64 -19.11 10.88
C PHE A 140 1.64 -19.94 10.08
N ILE A 141 2.06 -21.11 9.56
CA ILE A 141 1.16 -22.03 8.86
C ILE A 141 0.04 -22.52 9.80
N ARG A 142 0.35 -22.82 11.06
CA ARG A 142 -0.65 -23.20 12.06
C ARG A 142 -1.66 -22.07 12.31
N GLU A 143 -1.20 -20.83 12.40
CA GLU A 143 -2.09 -19.66 12.53
C GLU A 143 -2.97 -19.46 11.30
N LEU A 144 -2.44 -19.66 10.10
CA LEU A 144 -3.21 -19.63 8.86
C LEU A 144 -4.29 -20.71 8.86
N ARG A 145 -3.98 -21.93 9.31
CA ARG A 145 -4.95 -23.04 9.40
C ARG A 145 -6.08 -22.76 10.39
N ALA A 146 -5.78 -22.07 11.49
CA ALA A 146 -6.83 -21.64 12.42
C ALA A 146 -7.83 -20.67 11.76
N GLN A 147 -7.41 -19.93 10.73
CA GLN A 147 -8.27 -19.03 9.94
C GLN A 147 -8.87 -19.74 8.71
N TYR A 148 -8.16 -20.69 8.13
CA TYR A 148 -8.50 -21.42 6.91
C TYR A 148 -8.30 -22.93 7.14
N PRO A 149 -9.29 -23.62 7.75
CA PRO A 149 -9.20 -25.04 8.07
C PRO A 149 -9.00 -25.95 6.86
N GLU A 150 -9.26 -25.46 5.65
CA GLU A 150 -9.08 -26.16 4.38
C GLU A 150 -7.62 -26.50 4.07
N ILE A 151 -6.66 -25.80 4.66
CA ILE A 151 -5.22 -25.97 4.40
C ILE A 151 -4.71 -27.24 5.10
N ASP A 152 -4.17 -28.18 4.31
CA ASP A 152 -3.74 -29.50 4.78
C ASP A 152 -2.32 -29.52 5.35
N SER A 153 -2.11 -28.83 6.46
CA SER A 153 -0.88 -28.85 7.27
C SER A 153 0.45 -28.98 6.51
N PRO A 154 0.68 -28.20 5.44
CA PRO A 154 1.80 -28.46 4.56
C PRO A 154 3.12 -28.06 5.23
N PRO A 155 4.26 -28.64 4.81
CA PRO A 155 5.58 -28.23 5.29
C PRO A 155 5.96 -26.81 4.83
N SER A 156 5.30 -26.29 3.79
CA SER A 156 5.42 -24.92 3.30
C SER A 156 4.14 -24.51 2.56
N LEU A 157 3.99 -23.22 2.26
CA LEU A 157 2.91 -22.69 1.43
C LEU A 157 3.15 -22.84 -0.08
N GLU A 158 4.03 -23.77 -0.49
CA GLU A 158 4.25 -24.10 -1.89
C GLU A 158 2.97 -24.69 -2.47
N GLY A 159 2.49 -24.16 -3.61
CA GLY A 159 1.19 -24.54 -4.18
C GLY A 159 -0.03 -23.81 -3.60
N TYR A 160 0.09 -23.06 -2.49
CA TYR A 160 -1.03 -22.33 -1.86
C TYR A 160 -1.21 -20.89 -2.36
N ILE A 161 -0.42 -20.47 -3.36
CA ILE A 161 -0.55 -19.17 -4.01
C ILE A 161 -1.12 -19.37 -5.41
N LEU A 162 -2.36 -18.94 -5.61
CA LEU A 162 -3.04 -19.06 -6.89
C LEU A 162 -2.33 -18.21 -7.97
N PRO A 163 -2.11 -18.73 -9.19
CA PRO A 163 -1.67 -17.94 -10.33
C PRO A 163 -2.72 -16.89 -10.73
N ASP A 164 -2.40 -15.61 -10.56
CA ASP A 164 -3.26 -14.50 -10.95
C ASP A 164 -2.45 -13.20 -11.11
N THR A 165 -3.10 -12.14 -11.58
CA THR A 165 -2.60 -10.77 -11.58
C THR A 165 -3.12 -9.99 -10.37
N TYR A 166 -2.25 -9.82 -9.38
CA TYR A 166 -2.54 -9.14 -8.14
C TYR A 166 -2.24 -7.63 -8.21
N LYS A 167 -3.08 -6.82 -7.56
CA LYS A 167 -2.86 -5.37 -7.40
C LYS A 167 -2.45 -5.09 -5.95
N LEU A 168 -1.15 -4.94 -5.72
CA LEU A 168 -0.56 -4.93 -4.39
C LEU A 168 0.08 -3.56 -4.08
N PRO A 169 -0.02 -3.06 -2.84
CA PRO A 169 0.70 -1.85 -2.45
C PRO A 169 2.21 -2.13 -2.36
N TRP A 170 3.01 -1.13 -2.74
CA TRP A 170 4.47 -1.19 -2.57
C TRP A 170 4.83 -1.25 -1.08
N GLY A 171 5.82 -2.08 -0.71
CA GLY A 171 6.31 -2.21 0.66
C GLY A 171 5.32 -2.89 1.61
N VAL A 172 4.34 -3.63 1.07
CA VAL A 172 3.44 -4.46 1.89
C VAL A 172 4.25 -5.50 2.66
N GLY A 173 3.96 -5.66 3.96
CA GLY A 173 4.66 -6.63 4.80
C GLY A 173 4.42 -8.06 4.34
N GLU A 174 5.45 -8.89 4.45
CA GLU A 174 5.50 -10.28 3.95
C GLU A 174 4.37 -11.13 4.53
N GLU A 175 4.13 -11.02 5.84
CA GLU A 175 3.09 -11.77 6.54
C GLU A 175 1.69 -11.42 6.01
N ARG A 176 1.41 -10.12 5.87
CA ARG A 176 0.13 -9.64 5.33
C ARG A 176 -0.06 -10.11 3.90
N LEU A 177 1.02 -10.14 3.12
CA LEU A 177 1.01 -10.56 1.74
C LEU A 177 0.72 -12.07 1.61
N LEU A 178 1.37 -12.91 2.41
CA LEU A 178 1.09 -14.35 2.46
C LEU A 178 -0.34 -14.64 2.90
N ARG A 179 -0.82 -14.00 3.97
CA ARG A 179 -2.23 -14.13 4.41
C ARG A 179 -3.21 -13.72 3.31
N TYR A 180 -2.90 -12.67 2.57
CA TYR A 180 -3.71 -12.23 1.44
C TYR A 180 -3.74 -13.26 0.31
N PHE A 181 -2.59 -13.79 -0.11
CA PHE A 181 -2.54 -14.81 -1.16
C PHE A 181 -3.29 -16.08 -0.77
N VAL A 182 -2.97 -16.64 0.39
CA VAL A 182 -3.60 -17.87 0.88
C VAL A 182 -5.10 -17.68 1.06
N GLY A 183 -5.53 -16.57 1.67
CA GLY A 183 -6.95 -16.25 1.81
C GLY A 183 -7.65 -16.08 0.46
N HIS A 184 -6.98 -15.49 -0.53
CA HIS A 184 -7.50 -15.41 -1.90
C HIS A 184 -7.67 -16.80 -2.53
N THR A 185 -6.64 -17.65 -2.47
CA THR A 185 -6.66 -19.04 -2.95
C THR A 185 -7.81 -19.83 -2.31
N VAL A 186 -7.95 -19.79 -0.99
CA VAL A 186 -9.04 -20.45 -0.26
C VAL A 186 -10.41 -19.88 -0.67
N SER A 187 -10.52 -18.57 -0.87
CA SER A 187 -11.78 -17.95 -1.31
C SER A 187 -12.22 -18.42 -2.70
N VAL A 188 -11.28 -18.63 -3.61
CA VAL A 188 -11.54 -19.16 -4.96
C VAL A 188 -11.96 -20.62 -4.85
N TRP A 189 -11.21 -21.41 -4.09
CA TRP A 189 -11.53 -22.82 -3.86
C TRP A 189 -12.92 -23.01 -3.26
N ARG A 190 -13.29 -22.22 -2.24
CA ARG A 190 -14.64 -22.23 -1.64
C ARG A 190 -15.75 -21.82 -2.61
N ARG A 191 -15.46 -21.02 -3.64
CA ARG A 191 -16.48 -20.65 -4.63
C ARG A 191 -16.67 -21.74 -5.67
N GLU A 192 -15.59 -22.39 -6.09
CA GLU A 192 -15.58 -23.34 -7.21
C GLU A 192 -15.87 -24.78 -6.78
N PHE A 193 -15.38 -25.20 -5.62
CA PHE A 193 -15.37 -26.62 -5.22
C PHE A 193 -16.22 -26.96 -4.01
N ARG A 194 -16.91 -26.00 -3.39
CA ARG A 194 -17.63 -26.20 -2.11
C ARG A 194 -18.76 -27.22 -2.18
N ARG A 195 -19.38 -27.45 -3.35
CA ARG A 195 -20.41 -28.50 -3.48
C ARG A 195 -19.81 -29.91 -3.57
N ASP A 196 -18.67 -30.04 -4.22
CA ASP A 196 -18.05 -31.34 -4.50
C ASP A 196 -17.09 -31.76 -3.39
N ALA A 197 -16.37 -30.81 -2.77
CA ALA A 197 -15.40 -31.06 -1.70
C ALA A 197 -16.05 -31.55 -0.40
N ASP A 198 -17.19 -30.96 0.00
CA ASP A 198 -17.94 -31.39 1.19
C ASP A 198 -18.49 -32.82 1.04
N SER A 199 -18.77 -33.25 -0.20
CA SER A 199 -19.23 -34.61 -0.50
C SER A 199 -18.10 -35.66 -0.50
N LEU A 200 -16.85 -35.22 -0.65
CA LEU A 200 -15.67 -36.08 -0.80
C LEU A 200 -14.68 -35.98 0.38
N GLY A 201 -14.92 -35.10 1.35
CA GLY A 201 -14.02 -34.90 2.50
C GLY A 201 -12.62 -34.41 2.11
N MET A 202 -12.49 -33.68 0.98
CA MET A 202 -11.19 -33.27 0.45
C MET A 202 -10.68 -31.96 1.07
N SER A 203 -9.41 -31.96 1.47
CA SER A 203 -8.65 -30.78 1.88
C SER A 203 -7.90 -30.15 0.70
N MET A 204 -7.52 -28.87 0.84
CA MET A 204 -6.68 -28.16 -0.13
C MET A 204 -5.22 -28.60 0.04
N LYS A 205 -4.57 -28.96 -1.07
CA LYS A 205 -3.18 -29.42 -1.15
C LYS A 205 -2.18 -28.30 -1.38
#